data_AF-A0A133V3R3-F1
#
_entry.id   AF-A0A133V3R3-F1
#
_cell.length_a   1.000
_cell.length_b   1.000
_cell.length_c   1.000
_cell.angle_alpha   90.00
_cell.angle_beta   90.00
_cell.angle_gamma   90.00
#
_symmetry.space_group_name_H-M   'P 1'
#
loop_
_entity.id
_entity.type
_entity.pdbx_description
1 polymer ?
#
loop_
_entity_poly.entity_id
_entity_poly.type
_entity_poly.pdbx_seq_one_letter_code
_entity_poly.pdbx_strand_id
1 'polypeptide(L)'
;MDVNPDVLIQELFHSIPSFILNRETEGKILREFDQLGMDFSPYQRRNEFKVLDMSIGEEMEMEDAASEIMDAARTVGADRLVIDSLSSMVSGLESDQKRRRYVRVIYRVLERLGCTSIAISEIPTLGKGTNYGFEEFLADGVIVLRSEYEENELKRRMEILKMRGSNHSREVQRYYLTDNGLELAKYRV
;
A
#
# COMPACT_ATOMS: atom_id res chain seq x y z
N MET A 1 -16.83 -4.28 -19.77
CA MET A 1 -16.81 -5.20 -18.63
C MET A 1 -16.28 -4.39 -17.46
N ASP A 2 -17.19 -3.94 -16.61
CA ASP A 2 -16.83 -3.24 -15.38
C ASP A 2 -16.21 -4.26 -14.44
N VAL A 3 -14.95 -4.03 -14.09
CA VAL A 3 -14.26 -4.85 -13.11
C VAL A 3 -14.93 -4.57 -11.78
N ASN A 4 -15.62 -5.57 -11.22
CA ASN A 4 -16.28 -5.46 -9.93
C ASN A 4 -15.23 -5.09 -8.87
N PRO A 5 -15.35 -3.96 -8.16
CA PRO A 5 -14.33 -3.52 -7.21
C PRO A 5 -14.20 -4.46 -6.00
N ASP A 6 -15.18 -5.33 -5.73
CA ASP A 6 -15.05 -6.43 -4.75
C ASP A 6 -13.92 -7.41 -5.14
N VAL A 7 -13.61 -7.52 -6.43
CA VAL A 7 -12.57 -8.42 -6.97
C VAL A 7 -11.18 -7.88 -6.67
N LEU A 8 -10.97 -6.55 -6.61
CA LEU A 8 -9.63 -5.99 -6.47
C LEU A 8 -9.02 -6.27 -5.09
N ILE A 9 -9.81 -6.18 -4.02
CA ILE A 9 -9.33 -6.38 -2.65
C ILE A 9 -9.27 -7.88 -2.31
N GLN A 10 -10.23 -8.67 -2.80
CA GLN A 10 -10.18 -10.11 -2.64
C GLN A 10 -9.03 -10.73 -3.44
N GLU A 11 -8.77 -10.32 -4.69
CA GLU A 11 -7.62 -10.79 -5.48
C GLU A 11 -6.28 -10.28 -4.95
N LEU A 12 -6.25 -9.18 -4.18
CA LEU A 12 -5.03 -8.70 -3.54
C LEU A 12 -4.48 -9.68 -2.47
N PHE A 13 -5.35 -10.52 -1.90
CA PHE A 13 -4.98 -11.47 -0.84
C PHE A 13 -5.37 -12.94 -1.08
N HIS A 14 -6.17 -13.26 -2.12
CA HIS A 14 -6.69 -14.62 -2.35
C HIS A 14 -5.64 -15.68 -2.76
N SER A 15 -4.43 -15.24 -3.10
CA SER A 15 -3.34 -16.13 -3.49
C SER A 15 -2.04 -15.48 -3.04
N ILE A 16 -1.57 -15.82 -1.84
CA ILE A 16 -0.38 -15.21 -1.21
C ILE A 16 0.88 -15.89 -1.76
N PRO A 17 1.70 -15.23 -2.61
CA PRO A 17 2.82 -15.92 -3.27
C PRO A 17 4.14 -15.57 -2.59
N SER A 18 4.43 -14.28 -2.40
CA SER A 18 5.23 -13.78 -1.29
C SER A 18 5.04 -12.28 -1.11
N PHE A 19 5.23 -11.79 0.11
CA PHE A 19 5.05 -10.38 0.46
C PHE A 19 6.25 -9.82 1.22
N ILE A 20 6.55 -8.56 0.93
CA ILE A 20 7.31 -7.67 1.82
C ILE A 20 6.34 -6.65 2.38
N LEU A 21 6.39 -6.44 3.69
CA LEU A 21 5.77 -5.30 4.33
C LEU A 21 6.87 -4.44 4.95
N ASN A 22 6.96 -3.18 4.52
CA ASN A 22 7.74 -2.18 5.22
C ASN A 22 6.88 -1.52 6.30
N ARG A 23 6.91 -1.98 7.55
CA ARG A 23 6.17 -1.37 8.67
C ARG A 23 6.72 -1.90 9.99
N GLU A 24 6.92 -1.04 10.99
CA GLU A 24 7.36 -1.36 12.37
C GLU A 24 8.14 -2.70 12.57
N THR A 25 7.95 -3.37 13.71
CA THR A 25 8.58 -4.66 13.99
C THR A 25 7.70 -5.81 13.48
N GLU A 26 8.33 -6.86 12.96
CA GLU A 26 7.66 -8.08 12.49
C GLU A 26 6.65 -8.63 13.51
N GLY A 27 7.01 -8.67 14.79
CA GLY A 27 6.13 -9.16 15.85
C GLY A 27 4.88 -8.30 16.10
N LYS A 28 4.86 -7.02 15.72
CA LYS A 28 3.64 -6.21 15.78
C LYS A 28 2.69 -6.55 14.63
N ILE A 29 3.22 -6.61 13.41
CA ILE A 29 2.42 -6.92 12.21
C ILE A 29 1.73 -8.26 12.35
N LEU A 30 2.45 -9.30 12.78
CA LEU A 30 1.86 -10.64 12.93
C LEU A 30 0.71 -10.63 13.93
N ARG A 31 0.86 -9.89 15.05
CA ARG A 31 -0.23 -9.74 16.03
C ARG A 31 -1.45 -9.01 15.45
N GLU A 32 -1.24 -8.00 14.63
CA GLU A 32 -2.34 -7.30 13.97
C GLU A 32 -3.05 -8.20 12.94
N PHE A 33 -2.29 -8.99 12.17
CA PHE A 33 -2.87 -9.97 11.27
C PHE A 33 -3.65 -11.06 12.02
N ASP A 34 -3.13 -11.58 13.11
CA ASP A 34 -3.83 -12.55 13.96
C ASP A 34 -5.14 -11.98 14.51
N GLN A 35 -5.15 -10.71 14.92
CA GLN A 35 -6.37 -10.01 15.38
C GLN A 35 -7.42 -9.85 14.28
N LEU A 36 -6.98 -9.76 13.02
CA LEU A 36 -7.83 -9.73 11.84
C LEU A 36 -8.17 -11.14 11.31
N GLY A 37 -7.82 -12.20 12.05
CA GLY A 37 -8.10 -13.58 11.64
C GLY A 37 -7.22 -14.10 10.50
N MET A 38 -6.10 -13.42 10.22
CA MET A 38 -5.15 -13.79 9.16
C MET A 38 -3.88 -14.40 9.76
N ASP A 39 -3.75 -15.74 9.72
CA ASP A 39 -2.52 -16.42 10.17
C ASP A 39 -1.45 -16.43 9.08
N PHE A 40 -0.42 -15.60 9.24
CA PHE A 40 0.73 -15.55 8.32
C PHE A 40 1.88 -16.49 8.71
N SER A 41 1.82 -17.14 9.88
CA SER A 41 2.86 -18.02 10.39
C SER A 41 3.24 -19.17 9.44
N PRO A 42 2.30 -19.82 8.71
CA PRO A 42 2.64 -20.85 7.75
C PRO A 42 3.51 -20.35 6.59
N TYR A 43 3.26 -19.13 6.11
CA TYR A 43 3.99 -18.52 5.00
C TYR A 43 5.40 -18.12 5.43
N GLN A 44 5.56 -17.61 6.66
CA GLN A 44 6.89 -17.38 7.24
C GLN A 44 7.73 -18.65 7.30
N ARG A 45 7.15 -19.75 7.80
CA ARG A 45 7.87 -21.04 7.90
C ARG A 45 8.27 -21.60 6.53
N ARG A 46 7.54 -21.26 5.47
CA ARG A 46 7.86 -21.65 4.09
C ARG A 46 8.73 -20.64 3.34
N ASN A 47 9.15 -19.55 4.00
CA ASN A 47 9.90 -18.45 3.37
C ASN A 47 9.11 -17.77 2.23
N GLU A 48 7.79 -17.76 2.33
CA GLU A 48 6.83 -17.11 1.41
C GLU A 48 6.34 -15.76 1.99
N PHE A 49 6.85 -15.32 3.14
CA PHE A 49 6.47 -14.03 3.72
C PHE A 49 7.64 -13.47 4.51
N LYS A 50 7.92 -12.18 4.33
CA LYS A 50 8.96 -11.49 5.08
C LYS A 50 8.51 -10.08 5.43
N VAL A 51 8.74 -9.67 6.66
CA VAL A 51 8.62 -8.26 7.05
C VAL A 51 10.01 -7.62 6.98
N LEU A 52 10.08 -6.43 6.39
CA LEU A 52 11.26 -5.59 6.47
C LEU A 52 10.97 -4.45 7.44
N ASP A 53 11.77 -4.35 8.48
CA ASP A 53 11.71 -3.22 9.39
C ASP A 53 12.62 -2.11 8.84
N MET A 54 12.07 -1.23 7.99
CA MET A 54 12.76 -0.02 7.55
C MET A 54 12.34 1.21 8.38
N SER A 55 11.79 1.00 9.59
CA SER A 55 11.44 2.10 10.51
C SER A 55 12.67 2.81 11.10
N ILE A 56 13.86 2.25 10.89
CA ILE A 56 15.18 2.88 11.14
C ILE A 56 15.51 3.93 10.03
N GLY A 57 14.59 4.18 9.11
CA GLY A 57 14.75 4.96 7.88
C GLY A 57 15.00 6.47 8.01
N GLU A 58 15.15 7.04 9.22
CA GLU A 58 15.69 8.41 9.30
C GLU A 58 17.18 8.47 8.89
N GLU A 59 17.90 7.34 9.01
CA GLU A 59 19.34 7.24 8.70
C GLU A 59 19.67 6.31 7.51
N MET A 60 18.70 5.56 7.00
CA MET A 60 18.95 4.62 5.90
C MET A 60 19.06 5.35 4.56
N GLU A 61 20.20 5.19 3.90
CA GLU A 61 20.41 5.74 2.57
C GLU A 61 19.48 5.06 1.55
N MET A 62 19.13 5.81 0.51
CA MET A 62 18.19 5.38 -0.53
C MET A 62 18.64 4.09 -1.24
N GLU A 63 19.94 3.96 -1.46
CA GLU A 63 20.57 2.81 -2.07
C GLU A 63 20.47 1.55 -1.19
N ASP A 64 20.59 1.70 0.14
CA ASP A 64 20.50 0.59 1.09
C ASP A 64 19.07 0.06 1.15
N ALA A 65 18.08 0.94 1.28
CA ALA A 65 16.66 0.57 1.24
C ALA A 65 16.31 -0.15 -0.07
N ALA A 66 16.80 0.36 -1.21
CA ALA A 66 16.60 -0.27 -2.50
C ALA A 66 17.22 -1.68 -2.55
N SER A 67 18.44 -1.86 -2.05
CA SER A 67 19.11 -3.16 -2.01
C SER A 67 18.36 -4.14 -1.13
N GLU A 68 17.98 -3.72 0.08
CA GLU A 68 17.30 -4.58 1.05
C GLU A 68 15.94 -5.05 0.53
N ILE A 69 15.16 -4.16 -0.07
CA ILE A 69 13.90 -4.51 -0.73
C ILE A 69 14.15 -5.54 -1.85
N MET A 70 15.15 -5.32 -2.70
CA MET A 70 15.44 -6.22 -3.81
C MET A 70 15.89 -7.60 -3.34
N ASP A 71 16.79 -7.65 -2.36
CA ASP A 71 17.34 -8.89 -1.83
C ASP A 71 16.27 -9.69 -1.10
N ALA A 72 15.44 -9.02 -0.31
CA ALA A 72 14.30 -9.65 0.34
C ALA A 72 13.32 -10.21 -0.69
N ALA A 73 12.96 -9.44 -1.73
CA ALA A 73 11.97 -9.84 -2.71
C ALA A 73 12.44 -11.08 -3.49
N ARG A 74 13.72 -11.10 -3.85
CA ARG A 74 14.35 -12.26 -4.50
C ARG A 74 14.45 -13.47 -3.57
N THR A 75 14.75 -13.26 -2.30
CA THR A 75 14.91 -14.34 -1.32
C THR A 75 13.61 -15.10 -1.10
N VAL A 76 12.49 -14.39 -1.06
CA VAL A 76 11.17 -15.03 -0.87
C VAL A 76 10.53 -15.45 -2.19
N GLY A 77 11.01 -14.95 -3.34
CA GLY A 77 10.38 -15.18 -4.64
C GLY A 77 9.08 -14.39 -4.79
N ALA A 78 9.07 -13.14 -4.34
CA ALA A 78 7.87 -12.33 -4.23
C ALA A 78 7.20 -12.08 -5.58
N ASP A 79 5.90 -12.36 -5.66
CA ASP A 79 5.03 -11.84 -6.72
C ASP A 79 4.30 -10.56 -6.28
N ARG A 80 4.31 -10.25 -4.97
CA ARG A 80 3.62 -9.10 -4.36
C ARG A 80 4.50 -8.36 -3.38
N LEU A 81 4.34 -7.04 -3.30
CA LEU A 81 5.12 -6.19 -2.41
C LEU A 81 4.27 -5.05 -1.86
N VAL A 82 4.32 -4.80 -0.56
CA VAL A 82 3.61 -3.70 0.11
C VAL A 82 4.59 -2.80 0.85
N ILE A 83 4.57 -1.50 0.56
CA ILE A 83 5.33 -0.48 1.30
C ILE A 83 4.35 0.30 2.19
N ASP A 84 4.47 0.19 3.52
CA ASP A 84 3.53 0.78 4.49
C ASP A 84 4.21 1.56 5.65
N SER A 85 4.65 2.80 5.47
CA SER A 85 4.22 3.71 4.42
C SER A 85 5.39 4.29 3.65
N LEU A 86 5.16 4.57 2.37
CA LEU A 86 6.08 5.34 1.54
C LEU A 86 6.28 6.76 2.11
N SER A 87 5.25 7.32 2.75
CA SER A 87 5.33 8.62 3.43
C SER A 87 6.35 8.63 4.57
N SER A 88 6.41 7.55 5.36
CA SER A 88 7.38 7.39 6.44
C SER A 88 8.82 7.27 5.93
N MET A 89 9.05 6.62 4.78
CA MET A 89 10.39 6.50 4.17
C MET A 89 10.98 7.84 3.73
N VAL A 90 10.15 8.86 3.50
CA VAL A 90 10.58 10.16 2.98
C VAL A 90 10.36 11.31 3.97
N SER A 91 9.85 11.02 5.17
CA SER A 91 9.45 12.02 6.17
C SER A 91 10.66 12.83 6.69
N GLY A 92 11.80 12.16 6.94
CA GLY A 92 13.05 12.76 7.42
C GLY A 92 13.82 13.56 6.36
N LEU A 93 13.42 13.50 5.08
CA LEU A 93 14.10 14.24 4.02
C LEU A 93 13.69 15.71 4.02
N GLU A 94 14.69 16.59 4.15
CA GLU A 94 14.52 18.04 4.33
C GLU A 94 13.99 18.80 3.10
N SER A 95 14.10 18.25 1.89
CA SER A 95 13.70 18.93 0.66
C SER A 95 12.82 18.09 -0.24
N ASP A 96 11.84 18.73 -0.87
CA ASP A 96 10.97 18.07 -1.84
C ASP A 96 11.74 17.45 -3.01
N GLN A 97 12.87 18.05 -3.40
CA GLN A 97 13.71 17.49 -4.46
C GLN A 97 14.33 16.15 -4.05
N LYS A 98 14.80 16.03 -2.80
CA LYS A 98 15.29 14.77 -2.23
C LYS A 98 14.17 13.74 -2.15
N ARG A 99 12.99 14.12 -1.63
CA ARG A 99 11.80 13.24 -1.58
C ARG A 99 11.41 12.70 -2.95
N ARG A 100 11.27 13.59 -3.95
CA ARG A 100 10.97 13.21 -5.34
C ARG A 100 12.04 12.32 -5.97
N ARG A 101 13.31 12.48 -5.59
CA ARG A 101 14.38 11.60 -6.05
C ARG A 101 14.25 10.22 -5.40
N TYR A 102 14.02 10.17 -4.10
CA TYR A 102 13.82 8.94 -3.32
C TYR A 102 12.67 8.10 -3.86
N VAL A 103 11.48 8.70 -3.98
CA VAL A 103 10.29 8.01 -4.53
C VAL A 103 10.54 7.47 -5.93
N ARG A 104 11.23 8.22 -6.80
CA ARG A 104 11.56 7.75 -8.16
C ARG A 104 12.48 6.53 -8.17
N VAL A 105 13.43 6.46 -7.24
CA VAL A 105 14.34 5.31 -7.14
C VAL A 105 13.58 4.09 -6.65
N ILE A 106 12.78 4.23 -5.59
CA ILE A 106 11.90 3.16 -5.10
C ILE A 106 10.98 2.67 -6.22
N TYR A 107 10.31 3.57 -6.96
CA TYR A 107 9.44 3.18 -8.07
C TYR A 107 10.17 2.36 -9.14
N ARG A 108 11.38 2.77 -9.53
CA ARG A 108 12.21 2.01 -10.49
C ARG A 108 12.63 0.65 -9.98
N VAL A 109 12.85 0.51 -8.67
CA VAL A 109 13.13 -0.79 -8.04
C VAL A 109 11.92 -1.70 -8.17
N LEU A 110 10.74 -1.19 -7.83
CA LEU A 110 9.48 -1.94 -7.94
C LEU A 110 9.19 -2.38 -9.38
N GLU A 111 9.36 -1.49 -10.36
CA GLU A 111 9.23 -1.84 -11.78
C GLU A 111 10.19 -2.96 -12.22
N ARG A 112 11.42 -2.96 -11.70
CA ARG A 112 12.44 -3.97 -12.04
C ARG A 112 12.23 -5.31 -11.36
N LEU A 113 11.55 -5.33 -10.22
CA LEU A 113 11.25 -6.56 -9.49
C LEU A 113 10.22 -7.43 -10.21
N GLY A 114 9.37 -6.83 -11.03
CA GLY A 114 8.31 -7.56 -11.73
C GLY A 114 7.16 -8.01 -10.83
N CYS A 115 7.12 -7.54 -9.58
CA CYS A 115 6.08 -7.84 -8.61
C CYS A 115 4.91 -6.86 -8.73
N THR A 116 3.70 -7.31 -8.40
CA THR A 116 2.58 -6.39 -8.15
C THR A 116 2.85 -5.63 -6.85
N SER A 117 3.06 -4.33 -6.94
CA SER A 117 3.49 -3.50 -5.82
C SER A 117 2.42 -2.51 -5.37
N ILE A 118 2.16 -2.45 -4.07
CA ILE A 118 1.31 -1.45 -3.44
C ILE A 118 2.18 -0.55 -2.56
N ALA A 119 2.08 0.75 -2.76
CA ALA A 119 2.68 1.74 -1.86
C ALA A 119 1.56 2.51 -1.16
N ILE A 120 1.64 2.56 0.17
CA ILE A 120 0.70 3.29 1.02
C ILE A 120 1.32 4.66 1.33
N SER A 121 0.57 5.72 1.06
CA SER A 121 0.97 7.10 1.35
C SER A 121 -0.15 7.82 2.08
N GLU A 122 0.22 8.54 3.13
CA GLU A 122 -0.69 9.36 3.90
C GLU A 122 -1.01 10.67 3.15
N ILE A 123 -2.29 11.03 3.12
CA ILE A 123 -2.74 12.33 2.63
C ILE A 123 -2.84 13.28 3.83
N PRO A 124 -2.19 14.45 3.82
CA PRO A 124 -2.26 15.40 4.92
C PRO A 124 -3.70 15.82 5.25
N THR A 125 -4.14 15.60 6.49
CA THR A 125 -5.52 15.82 6.97
C THR A 125 -5.97 17.29 6.90
N LEU A 126 -5.04 18.24 6.87
CA LEU A 126 -5.31 19.68 7.00
C LEU A 126 -5.19 20.48 5.69
N GLY A 127 -4.94 19.81 4.55
CA GLY A 127 -4.80 20.47 3.25
C GLY A 127 -6.12 20.56 2.48
N LYS A 128 -6.61 21.77 2.21
CA LYS A 128 -7.71 22.03 1.24
C LYS A 128 -7.29 21.82 -0.24
N GLY A 129 -6.29 20.98 -0.49
CA GLY A 129 -5.71 20.78 -1.81
C GLY A 129 -6.01 19.39 -2.36
N THR A 130 -6.22 19.29 -3.66
CA THR A 130 -6.25 18.02 -4.42
C THR A 130 -4.85 17.43 -4.64
N ASN A 131 -3.82 17.90 -3.92
CA ASN A 131 -2.45 17.45 -4.11
C ASN A 131 -2.25 16.14 -3.33
N TYR A 132 -2.40 15.01 -4.02
CA TYR A 132 -2.13 13.66 -3.49
C TYR A 132 -0.63 13.33 -3.40
N GLY A 133 0.22 14.36 -3.39
CA GLY A 133 1.68 14.22 -3.42
C GLY A 133 2.26 14.05 -4.83
N PHE A 134 3.58 13.88 -4.90
CA PHE A 134 4.29 13.62 -6.17
C PHE A 134 4.22 12.15 -6.58
N GLU A 135 4.02 11.27 -5.59
CA GLU A 135 3.89 9.83 -5.69
C GLU A 135 2.80 9.44 -6.70
N GLU A 136 1.68 10.17 -6.69
CA GLU A 136 0.56 10.00 -7.61
C GLU A 136 1.02 10.01 -9.08
N PHE A 137 1.95 10.87 -9.49
CA PHE A 137 2.34 11.00 -10.89
C PHE A 137 3.11 9.78 -11.43
N LEU A 138 3.80 9.08 -10.54
CA LEU A 138 4.63 7.94 -10.90
C LEU A 138 3.80 6.65 -11.00
N ALA A 139 2.87 6.45 -10.07
CA ALA A 139 2.09 5.22 -9.97
C ALA A 139 1.28 4.90 -11.24
N ASP A 140 1.11 3.63 -11.56
CA ASP A 140 0.22 3.20 -12.65
C ASP A 140 -1.25 3.20 -12.22
N GLY A 141 -1.53 2.90 -10.95
CA GLY A 141 -2.86 2.97 -10.34
C GLY A 141 -2.86 3.85 -9.10
N VAL A 142 -3.96 4.57 -8.86
CA VAL A 142 -4.14 5.36 -7.63
C VAL A 142 -5.53 5.14 -7.08
N ILE A 143 -5.58 4.60 -5.86
CA ILE A 143 -6.76 4.40 -5.05
C ILE A 143 -6.67 5.36 -3.87
N VAL A 144 -7.70 6.16 -3.67
CA VAL A 144 -7.79 7.13 -2.57
C VAL A 144 -8.82 6.66 -1.57
N LEU A 145 -8.41 6.61 -0.30
CA LEU A 145 -9.29 6.36 0.84
C LEU A 145 -9.45 7.66 1.64
N ARG A 146 -10.69 8.08 1.86
CA ARG A 146 -11.03 9.27 2.67
C ARG A 146 -11.92 8.89 3.84
N SER A 147 -11.71 9.57 4.95
CA SER A 147 -12.60 9.55 6.11
C SER A 147 -13.06 10.98 6.39
N GLU A 148 -14.37 11.21 6.36
CA GLU A 148 -14.98 12.53 6.47
C GLU A 148 -16.09 12.49 7.52
N TYR A 149 -16.21 13.51 8.36
CA TYR A 149 -17.34 13.64 9.28
C TYR A 149 -18.51 14.27 8.53
N GLU A 150 -19.61 13.54 8.43
CA GLU A 150 -20.86 13.98 7.81
C GLU A 150 -22.00 13.64 8.76
N GLU A 151 -22.81 14.63 9.15
CA GLU A 151 -23.95 14.45 10.08
C GLU A 151 -23.54 13.84 11.45
N ASN A 152 -22.35 14.19 11.95
CA ASN A 152 -21.73 13.62 13.16
C ASN A 152 -21.36 12.13 13.06
N GLU A 153 -21.38 11.55 11.87
CA GLU A 153 -20.89 10.20 11.61
C GLU A 153 -19.61 10.23 10.77
N LEU A 154 -18.65 9.36 11.10
CA LEU A 154 -17.45 9.16 10.29
C LEU A 154 -17.80 8.31 9.07
N LYS A 155 -17.94 8.93 7.90
CA LYS A 155 -18.20 8.25 6.63
C LYS A 155 -16.87 8.02 5.90
N ARG A 156 -16.68 6.80 5.42
CA ARG A 156 -15.48 6.38 4.68
C ARG A 156 -15.80 6.19 3.20
N ARG A 157 -14.93 6.72 2.33
CA ARG A 157 -15.12 6.73 0.87
C ARG A 157 -13.85 6.26 0.18
N MET A 158 -14.01 5.48 -0.89
CA MET A 158 -12.95 5.02 -1.78
C MET A 158 -13.24 5.54 -3.19
N GLU A 159 -12.20 6.04 -3.86
CA GLU A 159 -12.26 6.37 -5.29
C GLU A 159 -11.00 5.90 -6.01
N ILE A 160 -11.14 5.53 -7.27
CA ILE A 160 -10.02 5.19 -8.15
C ILE A 160 -9.77 6.41 -9.04
N LEU A 161 -8.65 7.11 -8.83
CA LEU A 161 -8.32 8.30 -9.63
C LEU A 161 -7.81 7.93 -11.02
N LYS A 162 -7.02 6.86 -11.09
CA LYS A 162 -6.48 6.34 -12.34
C LYS A 162 -6.12 4.86 -12.21
N MET A 163 -6.20 4.17 -13.35
CA MET A 163 -5.57 2.86 -13.58
C MET A 163 -5.05 2.85 -15.01
N ARG A 164 -3.74 2.94 -15.20
CA ARG A 164 -3.13 2.91 -16.53
C ARG A 164 -3.30 1.52 -17.15
N GLY A 165 -3.64 1.49 -18.43
CA GLY A 165 -3.79 0.24 -19.18
C GLY A 165 -5.09 -0.54 -18.91
N SER A 166 -5.98 -0.03 -18.06
CA SER A 166 -7.30 -0.65 -17.81
C SER A 166 -8.41 0.40 -17.69
N ASN A 167 -9.66 -0.04 -17.87
CA ASN A 167 -10.80 0.77 -17.47
C ASN A 167 -11.05 0.57 -15.97
N HIS A 168 -11.58 1.57 -15.29
CA HIS A 168 -11.92 1.49 -13.87
C HIS A 168 -13.24 2.16 -13.56
N SER A 169 -13.85 1.82 -12.41
CA SER A 169 -15.03 2.51 -11.94
C SER A 169 -14.73 3.99 -11.71
N ARG A 170 -15.65 4.85 -12.14
CA ARG A 170 -15.62 6.30 -11.89
C ARG A 170 -16.50 6.70 -10.70
N GLU A 171 -17.08 5.72 -10.02
CA GLU A 171 -17.94 5.95 -8.87
C GLU A 171 -17.13 6.09 -7.59
N VAL A 172 -17.52 7.05 -6.75
CA VAL A 172 -17.06 7.11 -5.37
C VAL A 172 -17.90 6.12 -4.56
N GLN A 173 -17.24 5.16 -3.92
CA GLN A 173 -17.91 4.10 -3.17
C GLN A 173 -17.70 4.28 -1.67
N ARG A 174 -18.71 3.96 -0.87
CA ARG A 174 -18.52 3.86 0.59
C ARG A 174 -17.86 2.52 0.89
N TYR A 175 -17.00 2.50 1.90
CA TYR A 175 -16.41 1.25 2.39
C TYR A 175 -16.56 1.13 3.91
N TYR A 176 -16.58 -0.11 4.38
CA TYR A 176 -16.67 -0.47 5.78
C TYR A 176 -15.51 -1.38 6.15
N LEU A 177 -15.02 -1.24 7.37
CA LEU A 177 -14.09 -2.18 7.96
C LEU A 177 -14.91 -3.11 8.85
N THR A 178 -14.92 -4.39 8.51
CA THR A 178 -15.68 -5.44 9.20
C THR A 178 -14.71 -6.52 9.67
N ASP A 179 -15.24 -7.54 10.35
CA ASP A 179 -14.44 -8.71 10.75
C ASP A 179 -13.91 -9.51 9.53
N ASN A 180 -14.45 -9.29 8.33
CA ASN A 180 -13.96 -9.86 7.08
C ASN A 180 -12.98 -8.93 6.33
N GLY A 181 -12.59 -7.82 6.94
CA GLY A 181 -11.75 -6.80 6.31
C GLY A 181 -12.56 -5.67 5.63
N LEU A 182 -11.98 -5.10 4.56
CA LEU A 182 -12.58 -3.98 3.84
C LEU A 182 -13.68 -4.48 2.89
N GLU A 183 -14.90 -4.01 3.11
CA GLU A 183 -16.06 -4.31 2.26
C GLU A 183 -16.60 -3.03 1.61
N LEU A 184 -16.97 -3.10 0.33
CA LEU A 184 -17.56 -1.99 -0.40
C LEU A 184 -19.09 -2.02 -0.26
N ALA A 185 -19.68 -0.85 -0.09
CA ALA A 185 -21.13 -0.71 -0.05
C ALA A 185 -21.71 -1.02 -1.43
N LYS A 186 -22.63 -2.00 -1.51
CA LYS A 186 -23.38 -2.22 -2.75
C LYS A 186 -24.16 -0.96 -3.11
N TYR A 187 -24.01 -0.49 -4.35
CA TYR A 187 -24.77 0.63 -4.90
C TYR A 187 -26.26 0.26 -4.85
N ARG A 188 -27.04 0.94 -3.99
CA ARG A 188 -28.51 0.87 -4.03
C ARG A 188 -28.98 1.97 -4.97
N VAL A 189 -29.42 1.58 -6.16
CA VAL A 189 -30.27 2.39 -7.04
C VAL A 189 -31.67 2.44 -6.46
#